data_AF-A0A838WGS9-F1
#
_entry.id   AF-A0A838WGS9-F1
#
_cell.length_a   1.000
_cell.length_b   1.000
_cell.length_c   1.000
_cell.angle_alpha   90.00
_cell.angle_beta   90.00
_cell.angle_gamma   90.00
#
_symmetry.space_group_name_H-M   'P 1'
#
loop_
_entity.id
_entity.type
_entity.pdbx_description
1 polymer ?
#
loop_
_entity_poly.entity_id
_entity_poly.type
_entity_poly.pdbx_seq_one_letter_code
_entity_poly.pdbx_strand_id
1 'polypeptide(L)'
;TRVVASVTAANLRQALAECVHPTACIVTDELNVYPSATEGFEGGHKSVKHGDGEYVKYEEDGFAIHTNTAEGVFSLLKRGIYGVYHNVSPEHLHRYCTEFEFRYDNRKVEDGERTVRAIRGIEGKRLALR
;
A
#
# COMPACT_ATOMS: atom_id res chain seq x y z
N THR A 1 -2.59 1.92 9.16
CA THR A 1 -1.99 2.89 8.21
C THR A 1 -1.48 4.15 8.90
N ARG A 2 -0.26 4.61 8.54
CA ARG A 2 0.38 5.85 9.04
C ARG A 2 0.93 6.69 7.90
N VAL A 3 1.02 8.01 8.08
CA VAL A 3 1.63 8.93 7.10
C VAL A 3 3.13 8.98 7.33
N VAL A 4 3.92 8.75 6.28
CA VAL A 4 5.37 8.94 6.30
C VAL A 4 5.67 10.29 5.65
N ALA A 5 6.19 11.24 6.44
CA ALA A 5 6.32 12.64 6.03
C ALA A 5 7.30 12.88 4.87
N SER A 6 8.28 12.00 4.67
CA SER A 6 9.26 12.12 3.58
C SER A 6 9.72 10.76 3.09
N VAL A 7 9.84 10.63 1.77
CA VAL A 7 10.27 9.40 1.09
C VAL A 7 11.80 9.35 1.04
N THR A 8 12.41 9.02 2.18
CA THR A 8 13.87 8.80 2.30
C THR A 8 14.14 7.31 2.50
N ALA A 9 15.33 6.85 2.11
CA ALA A 9 15.71 5.45 2.31
C ALA A 9 15.62 5.04 3.80
N ALA A 10 16.00 5.94 4.72
CA ALA A 10 15.92 5.70 6.16
C ALA A 10 14.47 5.54 6.65
N ASN A 11 13.57 6.46 6.26
CA ASN A 11 12.16 6.40 6.66
C ASN A 11 11.46 5.17 6.08
N LEU A 12 11.75 4.84 4.83
CA LEU A 12 11.20 3.65 4.17
C LEU A 12 11.73 2.38 4.82
N ARG A 13 13.04 2.28 5.10
CA ARG A 13 13.64 1.12 5.79
C ARG A 13 12.96 0.88 7.13
N GLN A 14 12.76 1.94 7.92
CA GLN A 14 12.05 1.82 9.20
C GLN A 14 10.61 1.32 9.00
N ALA A 15 9.87 1.88 8.04
CA ALA A 15 8.50 1.44 7.76
C ALA A 15 8.42 -0.01 7.25
N LEU A 16 9.37 -0.43 6.42
CA LEU A 16 9.45 -1.80 5.93
C LEU A 16 9.75 -2.77 7.07
N ALA A 17 10.73 -2.46 7.93
CA ALA A 17 11.10 -3.33 9.05
C ALA A 17 9.97 -3.54 10.07
N GLU A 18 9.07 -2.58 10.23
CA GLU A 18 7.91 -2.71 11.10
C GLU A 18 6.75 -3.51 10.48
N CYS A 19 6.60 -3.45 9.16
CA CYS A 19 5.40 -3.94 8.48
C CYS A 19 5.60 -5.20 7.64
N VAL A 20 6.86 -5.54 7.32
CA VAL A 20 7.18 -6.62 6.37
C VAL A 20 8.06 -7.65 7.05
N HIS A 21 7.76 -8.92 6.81
CA HIS A 21 8.54 -10.02 7.36
C HIS A 21 9.98 -10.01 6.80
N PRO A 22 11.03 -10.25 7.61
CA PRO A 22 12.43 -10.17 7.16
C PRO A 22 12.78 -11.08 5.96
N THR A 23 12.05 -12.18 5.81
CA THR A 23 12.26 -13.16 4.72
C THR A 23 11.53 -12.80 3.42
N ALA A 24 10.76 -11.72 3.39
CA ALA A 24 9.97 -11.34 2.22
C ALA A 24 10.88 -10.85 1.08
N CYS A 25 10.53 -11.20 -0.16
CA CYS A 25 11.06 -10.53 -1.34
C CYS A 25 10.31 -9.21 -1.54
N ILE A 26 11.04 -8.10 -1.61
CA ILE A 26 10.45 -6.79 -1.85
C ILE A 26 10.46 -6.49 -3.35
N VAL A 27 9.30 -6.14 -3.91
CA VAL A 27 9.17 -5.72 -5.32
C VAL A 27 8.75 -4.27 -5.38
N THR A 28 9.50 -3.43 -6.11
CA THR A 28 9.24 -1.99 -6.22
C THR A 28 9.30 -1.48 -7.66
N ASP A 29 8.96 -0.21 -7.85
CA ASP A 29 9.27 0.52 -9.08
C ASP A 29 10.76 0.95 -9.12
N GLU A 30 11.09 1.86 -10.03
CA GLU A 30 12.43 2.34 -10.35
C GLU A 30 13.00 3.44 -9.44
N LEU A 31 12.30 3.85 -8.37
CA LEU A 31 12.80 4.91 -7.50
C LEU A 31 14.13 4.51 -6.82
N ASN A 32 15.13 5.38 -6.94
CA ASN A 32 16.52 5.13 -6.54
C ASN A 32 16.73 4.92 -5.03
N VAL A 33 15.77 5.25 -4.18
CA VAL A 33 15.86 5.05 -2.72
C VAL A 33 15.60 3.61 -2.30
N TYR A 34 14.90 2.81 -3.13
CA TYR A 34 14.47 1.46 -2.75
C TYR A 34 15.61 0.47 -2.52
N PRO A 35 16.70 0.43 -3.32
CA PRO A 35 17.81 -0.46 -3.04
C PRO A 35 18.39 -0.27 -1.64
N SER A 36 18.59 0.99 -1.21
CA SER A 36 19.01 1.28 0.16
C SER A 36 17.91 1.05 1.19
N ALA A 37 16.63 1.29 0.86
CA ALA A 37 15.54 1.08 1.83
C ALA A 37 15.27 -0.40 2.14
N THR A 38 15.56 -1.29 1.19
CA THR A 38 15.24 -2.73 1.24
C THR A 38 16.44 -3.59 1.63
N GLU A 39 17.59 -2.99 1.88
CA GLU A 39 18.77 -3.68 2.38
C GLU A 39 18.48 -4.40 3.70
N GLY A 40 18.87 -5.68 3.78
CA GLY A 40 18.70 -6.51 4.98
C GLY A 40 17.51 -7.49 4.94
N PHE A 41 16.65 -7.44 3.91
CA PHE A 41 15.63 -8.46 3.68
C PHE A 41 16.24 -9.70 3.02
N GLU A 42 16.04 -10.88 3.62
CA GLU A 42 16.63 -12.14 3.15
C GLU A 42 16.07 -12.59 1.79
N GLY A 43 14.79 -12.27 1.53
CA GLY A 43 14.14 -12.54 0.24
C GLY A 43 14.62 -11.62 -0.89
N GLY A 44 15.47 -10.64 -0.59
CA GLY A 44 16.06 -9.73 -1.56
C GLY A 44 15.10 -8.65 -2.06
N HIS A 45 15.59 -7.89 -3.05
CA HIS A 45 14.88 -6.80 -3.70
C HIS A 45 14.86 -7.00 -5.21
N LYS A 46 13.70 -6.80 -5.82
CA LYS A 46 13.47 -6.80 -7.26
C LYS A 46 12.78 -5.50 -7.63
N SER A 47 13.00 -5.01 -8.84
CA SER A 47 12.33 -3.81 -9.33
C SER A 47 11.91 -3.95 -10.78
N VAL A 48 10.91 -3.17 -11.19
CA VAL A 48 10.55 -2.95 -12.60
C VAL A 48 10.93 -1.54 -13.03
N LYS A 49 11.34 -1.38 -14.30
CA LYS A 49 11.71 -0.09 -14.88
C LYS A 49 10.67 0.42 -15.87
N HIS A 50 9.67 1.14 -15.35
CA HIS A 50 8.61 1.72 -16.18
C HIS A 50 9.14 2.72 -17.21
N GLY A 51 10.23 3.44 -16.92
CA GLY A 51 10.87 4.35 -17.87
C GLY A 51 11.36 3.65 -19.15
N ASP A 52 11.71 2.37 -19.04
CA ASP A 52 12.14 1.52 -20.15
C ASP A 52 10.97 0.74 -20.78
N GLY A 53 9.73 1.01 -20.37
CA GLY A 53 8.53 0.28 -20.82
C GLY A 53 8.37 -1.12 -20.21
N GLU A 54 9.09 -1.41 -19.13
CA GLU A 54 9.02 -2.68 -18.41
C GLU A 54 7.93 -2.64 -17.32
N TYR A 55 6.83 -3.35 -17.53
CA TYR A 55 5.68 -3.40 -16.60
C TYR A 55 5.54 -4.74 -15.84
N VAL A 56 6.17 -5.79 -16.35
CA VAL A 56 6.23 -7.11 -15.72
C VAL A 56 7.53 -7.79 -16.13
N LYS A 57 8.18 -8.47 -15.19
CA LYS A 57 9.25 -9.44 -15.47
C LYS A 57 8.87 -10.80 -14.90
N TYR A 58 9.37 -11.86 -15.52
CA TYR A 58 9.20 -13.21 -15.01
C TYR A 58 10.57 -13.81 -14.71
N GLU A 59 10.71 -14.41 -13.54
CA GLU A 59 11.83 -15.28 -13.20
C GLU A 59 11.63 -16.67 -13.83
N GLU A 60 12.69 -17.48 -13.88
CA GLU A 60 12.66 -18.83 -14.46
C GLU A 60 11.65 -19.77 -13.77
N ASP A 61 11.39 -19.54 -12.48
CA ASP A 61 10.41 -20.29 -11.68
C ASP A 61 8.96 -19.81 -11.87
N GLY A 62 8.74 -18.82 -12.75
CA GLY A 62 7.44 -18.22 -13.03
C GLY A 62 7.04 -17.10 -12.07
N PHE A 63 7.91 -16.68 -11.14
CA PHE A 63 7.64 -15.55 -10.27
C PHE A 63 7.51 -14.24 -11.07
N ALA A 64 6.35 -13.58 -10.96
CA ALA A 64 6.05 -12.34 -11.66
C ALA A 64 6.47 -11.11 -10.82
N ILE A 65 7.48 -10.39 -11.29
CA ILE A 65 7.98 -9.15 -10.70
C ILE A 65 7.20 -7.98 -11.30
N HIS A 66 6.33 -7.35 -10.52
CA HIS A 66 5.61 -6.13 -10.91
C HIS A 66 5.05 -5.36 -9.70
N THR A 67 4.66 -4.10 -9.92
CA THR A 67 3.98 -3.24 -8.94
C THR A 67 2.50 -3.02 -9.23
N ASN A 68 1.96 -3.64 -10.29
CA ASN A 68 0.58 -3.46 -10.77
C ASN A 68 -0.51 -3.57 -9.68
N THR A 69 -0.34 -4.48 -8.70
CA THR A 69 -1.28 -4.63 -7.59
C THR A 69 -1.34 -3.36 -6.74
N ALA A 70 -0.17 -2.83 -6.36
CA ALA A 70 -0.06 -1.59 -5.58
C ALA A 70 -0.59 -0.39 -6.38
N GLU A 71 -0.25 -0.30 -7.67
CA GLU A 71 -0.76 0.73 -8.57
C GLU A 71 -2.30 0.69 -8.71
N GLY A 72 -2.88 -0.51 -8.73
CA GLY A 72 -4.32 -0.71 -8.71
C GLY A 72 -4.96 -0.12 -7.44
N VAL A 73 -4.35 -0.35 -6.27
CA VAL A 73 -4.79 0.24 -4.99
C VAL A 73 -4.72 1.77 -5.05
N PHE A 74 -3.59 2.34 -5.48
CA PHE A 74 -3.43 3.79 -5.57
C PHE A 74 -4.37 4.42 -6.60
N SER A 75 -4.68 3.72 -7.69
CA SER A 75 -5.64 4.18 -8.68
C SER A 75 -7.06 4.29 -8.10
N LEU A 76 -7.47 3.36 -7.24
CA LEU A 76 -8.76 3.45 -6.52
C LEU A 76 -8.79 4.63 -5.55
N LEU A 77 -7.71 4.82 -4.77
CA LEU A 77 -7.59 5.95 -3.85
C LEU A 77 -7.71 7.30 -4.58
N LYS A 78 -6.94 7.48 -5.67
CA LYS A 78 -6.97 8.71 -6.48
C LYS A 78 -8.37 9.00 -7.01
N ARG A 79 -9.07 8.01 -7.59
CA ARG A 79 -10.46 8.18 -8.04
C ARG A 79 -11.41 8.56 -6.91
N GLY A 80 -11.21 7.99 -5.72
CA GLY A 80 -11.94 8.38 -4.51
C GLY A 80 -11.75 9.84 -4.14
N ILE A 81 -10.51 10.32 -4.17
CA ILE A 81 -10.20 11.74 -3.91
C ILE A 81 -10.90 12.64 -4.94
N TYR A 82 -10.81 12.28 -6.22
CA TYR A 82 -11.42 13.08 -7.30
C TYR A 82 -12.95 13.07 -7.29
N GLY A 83 -13.59 11.96 -6.91
CA GLY A 83 -15.04 11.79 -7.06
C GLY A 83 -15.87 11.88 -5.77
N VAL A 84 -15.26 11.71 -4.60
CA VAL A 84 -15.98 11.66 -3.32
C VAL A 84 -15.53 12.76 -2.37
N TYR A 85 -14.22 12.87 -2.11
CA TYR A 85 -13.75 13.77 -1.05
C TYR A 85 -13.49 15.19 -1.54
N HIS A 86 -13.04 15.39 -2.78
CA HIS A 86 -12.69 16.66 -3.45
C HIS A 86 -11.63 17.54 -2.75
N ASN A 87 -11.53 17.51 -1.42
CA ASN A 87 -10.54 18.18 -0.60
C ASN A 87 -10.09 17.24 0.54
N VAL A 88 -8.79 16.97 0.62
CA VAL A 88 -8.20 16.09 1.63
C VAL A 88 -7.17 16.86 2.45
N SER A 89 -7.29 16.78 3.78
CA SER A 89 -6.30 17.34 4.70
C SER A 89 -5.20 16.30 4.99
N PRO A 90 -3.91 16.70 5.03
CA PRO A 90 -2.82 15.85 5.51
C PRO A 90 -3.10 15.24 6.90
N GLU A 91 -3.77 15.99 7.79
CA GLU A 91 -4.13 15.56 9.14
C GLU A 91 -5.00 14.29 9.14
N HIS A 92 -5.88 14.15 8.15
CA HIS A 92 -6.81 13.03 8.05
C HIS A 92 -6.41 12.01 6.97
N LEU A 93 -5.23 12.17 6.35
CA LEU A 93 -4.77 11.32 5.24
C LEU A 93 -4.78 9.83 5.61
N HIS A 94 -4.33 9.50 6.82
CA HIS A 94 -4.35 8.13 7.34
C HIS A 94 -5.75 7.51 7.39
N ARG A 95 -6.80 8.31 7.61
CA ARG A 95 -8.20 7.83 7.68
C ARG A 95 -8.71 7.45 6.30
N TYR A 96 -8.45 8.30 5.30
CA TYR A 96 -8.78 7.98 3.91
C TYR A 96 -8.05 6.70 3.48
N CYS A 97 -6.74 6.61 3.72
CA CYS A 97 -6.00 5.40 3.35
C CYS A 97 -6.52 4.15 4.09
N THR A 98 -6.87 4.24 5.37
CA THR A 98 -7.46 3.12 6.13
C THR A 98 -8.80 2.68 5.55
N GLU A 99 -9.62 3.62 5.09
CA GLU A 99 -10.88 3.30 4.43
C GLU A 99 -10.66 2.56 3.11
N PHE A 100 -9.73 3.02 2.27
CA PHE A 100 -9.41 2.36 1.00
C PHE A 100 -8.75 0.99 1.18
N GLU A 101 -7.89 0.84 2.19
CA GLU A 101 -7.34 -0.44 2.65
C GLU A 101 -8.48 -1.42 2.98
N PHE A 102 -9.41 -1.01 3.86
CA PHE A 102 -10.57 -1.82 4.21
C PHE A 102 -11.41 -2.21 2.99
N ARG A 103 -11.68 -1.26 2.07
CA ARG A 103 -12.44 -1.53 0.84
C ARG A 103 -11.70 -2.53 -0.07
N TYR A 104 -10.38 -2.41 -0.21
CA TYR A 104 -9.58 -3.26 -1.07
C TYR A 104 -9.49 -4.70 -0.55
N ASP A 105 -9.31 -4.87 0.76
CA ASP A 105 -9.25 -6.17 1.42
C ASP A 105 -10.60 -6.91 1.35
N ASN A 106 -11.69 -6.16 1.37
CA ASN A 106 -13.06 -6.68 1.31
C ASN A 106 -13.68 -6.61 -0.10
N ARG A 107 -12.87 -6.47 -1.16
CA ARG A 107 -13.37 -6.32 -2.54
C ARG A 107 -14.02 -7.58 -3.12
N LYS A 108 -13.79 -8.75 -2.51
CA LYS A 108 -14.28 -10.05 -3.00
C LYS A 108 -15.55 -10.53 -2.28
N VAL A 109 -16.12 -9.70 -1.41
CA VAL A 109 -17.35 -10.03 -0.68
C VAL A 109 -18.47 -9.09 -1.08
N GLU A 110 -19.70 -9.60 -0.96
CA GLU A 110 -20.91 -8.83 -1.22
C GLU A 110 -21.04 -7.64 -0.26
N ASP A 111 -21.79 -6.62 -0.70
CA ASP A 111 -21.93 -5.36 0.02
C ASP A 111 -22.54 -5.54 1.42
N GLY A 112 -23.45 -6.51 1.59
CA GLY A 112 -24.03 -6.87 2.89
C GLY A 112 -22.98 -7.39 3.87
N GLU A 113 -22.12 -8.32 3.42
CA GLU A 113 -21.03 -8.87 4.24
C GLU A 113 -19.98 -7.79 4.55
N ARG A 114 -19.63 -6.96 3.56
CA ARG A 114 -18.71 -5.84 3.78
C ARG A 114 -19.25 -4.86 4.82
N THR A 115 -20.56 -4.60 4.82
CA THR A 115 -21.24 -3.75 5.81
C THR A 115 -21.14 -4.35 7.21
N VAL A 116 -21.43 -5.64 7.36
CA VAL A 116 -21.32 -6.34 8.65
C VAL A 116 -19.88 -6.28 9.18
N ARG A 117 -18.87 -6.46 8.32
CA ARG A 117 -17.45 -6.34 8.71
C ARG A 117 -17.10 -4.93 9.18
N ALA A 118 -17.60 -3.90 8.52
CA ALA A 118 -17.38 -2.51 8.93
C ALA A 118 -17.99 -2.25 10.32
N ILE A 119 -19.23 -2.71 10.55
CA ILE A 119 -19.93 -2.53 11.84
C ILE A 119 -19.18 -3.23 12.97
N ARG A 120 -18.72 -4.48 12.76
CA ARG A 120 -17.90 -5.21 13.75
C ARG A 120 -16.63 -4.43 14.14
N GLY A 121 -16.03 -3.71 13.20
CA GLY A 121 -14.85 -2.88 13.46
C GLY A 121 -15.09 -1.72 14.44
N ILE A 122 -16.35 -1.34 14.69
CA ILE A 122 -16.78 -0.23 15.55
C ILE A 122 -17.19 -0.74 16.96
N GLU A 123 -17.39 -2.05 17.14
CA GLU A 123 -17.81 -2.62 18.42
C GLU A 123 -16.87 -2.22 19.57
N GLY A 124 -17.47 -1.75 20.68
CA GLY A 124 -16.73 -1.26 21.84
C GLY A 124 -15.99 0.07 21.63
N LYS A 125 -16.11 0.72 20.47
CA LYS A 125 -15.44 1.99 20.16
C LYS A 125 -16.44 3.14 20.11
N ARG A 126 -16.02 4.31 20.60
CA ARG A 126 -16.74 5.57 20.43
C ARG A 126 -16.09 6.38 19.31
N LEU A 127 -16.90 6.81 18.35
CA LEU A 127 -16.45 7.75 17.32
C LEU A 127 -16.11 9.09 17.97
N ALA A 128 -14.85 9.49 17.85
CA ALA A 128 -14.36 10.79 18.30
C ALA A 128 -13.48 11.39 17.20
N LEU A 129 -13.70 12.66 16.88
CA LEU A 129 -12.75 13.45 16.10
C LEU A 129 -11.66 13.92 17.08
N ARG A 130 -10.50 13.30 17.00
CA ARG A 130 -9.27 13.69 17.68
C ARG A 130 -8.18 13.90 16.66
#